data_AF-A0A8J5MZZ4-F1
#
_entry.id   AF-A0A8J5MZZ4-F1
#
_cell.length_a   1.000
_cell.length_b   1.000
_cell.length_c   1.000
_cell.angle_alpha   90.00
_cell.angle_beta   90.00
_cell.angle_gamma   90.00
#
_symmetry.space_group_name_H-M   'P 1'
#
loop_
_entity.id
_entity.type
_entity.pdbx_description
1 polymer ?
#
loop_
_entity_poly.entity_id
_entity_poly.type
_entity_poly.pdbx_seq_one_letter_code
_entity_poly.pdbx_strand_id
1 'polypeptide(L)'
;MLFFSLFGLVEPDYMLLYSHPDWSQSLMKIVFGIYQMVTVVVLINLLIAMMSDTYQRIQAKSDTEWKFGLAKLIRNMSRTSGTPSPLNLLVKIIV
;
A
#
# COMPACT_ATOMS: atom_id res chain seq x y z
N MET A 1 -7.92 -16.11 3.15
CA MET A 1 -9.25 -15.50 3.35
C MET A 1 -9.24 -14.31 4.30
N LEU A 2 -8.52 -14.32 5.43
CA LEU A 2 -8.52 -13.17 6.37
C LEU A 2 -8.09 -11.82 5.74
N PHE A 3 -7.14 -11.80 4.81
CA PHE A 3 -6.81 -10.59 4.05
C PHE A 3 -8.03 -10.05 3.27
N PHE A 4 -8.70 -10.91 2.51
CA PHE A 4 -9.87 -10.52 1.72
C PHE A 4 -11.07 -10.09 2.57
N SER A 5 -11.15 -10.58 3.81
CA SER A 5 -12.20 -10.16 4.74
C SER A 5 -12.10 -8.71 5.19
N LEU A 6 -10.92 -8.09 5.11
CA LEU A 6 -10.75 -6.64 5.37
C LEU A 6 -11.54 -5.79 4.37
N PHE A 7 -11.78 -6.32 3.17
CA PHE A 7 -12.56 -5.67 2.12
C PHE A 7 -14.02 -6.12 2.10
N GLY A 8 -14.47 -6.89 3.11
CA GLY A 8 -15.84 -7.42 3.16
C GLY A 8 -16.13 -8.55 2.17
N LEU A 9 -15.10 -9.13 1.54
CA LEU A 9 -15.26 -10.17 0.51
C LEU A 9 -15.36 -11.59 1.09
N VAL A 10 -15.62 -11.72 2.40
CA VAL A 10 -15.61 -12.99 3.12
C VAL A 10 -16.79 -13.04 4.09
N GLU A 11 -17.72 -13.94 3.81
CA GLU A 11 -18.81 -14.31 4.69
C GLU A 11 -18.39 -15.50 5.57
N PRO A 12 -18.66 -15.46 6.89
CA PRO A 12 -18.26 -16.53 7.81
C PRO A 12 -19.02 -17.83 7.59
N ASP A 13 -20.17 -17.81 6.92
CA ASP A 13 -21.05 -18.98 6.76
C ASP A 13 -20.57 -19.95 5.68
N TYR A 14 -19.85 -19.49 4.64
CA TYR A 14 -19.29 -20.40 3.63
C TYR A 14 -18.03 -21.14 4.13
N MET A 15 -17.43 -20.70 5.23
CA MET A 15 -16.21 -21.29 5.80
C MET A 15 -16.50 -22.56 6.61
N LEU A 16 -17.78 -22.83 6.85
CA LEU A 16 -18.31 -23.94 7.62
C LEU A 16 -18.68 -25.12 6.69
N LEU A 17 -17.69 -25.71 6.01
CA LEU A 17 -17.95 -26.94 5.27
C LEU A 17 -18.02 -28.14 6.23
N TYR A 18 -19.18 -28.81 6.18
CA TYR A 18 -19.48 -30.22 6.50
C TYR A 18 -18.66 -30.90 7.62
N SER A 19 -19.37 -31.24 8.72
CA SER A 19 -18.92 -32.20 9.76
C SER A 19 -18.02 -31.67 10.89
N HIS A 20 -18.21 -30.42 11.32
CA HIS A 20 -17.58 -29.89 12.55
C HIS A 20 -18.60 -29.71 13.68
N PRO A 21 -18.24 -30.03 14.94
CA PRO A 21 -19.12 -29.87 16.09
C PRO A 21 -19.46 -28.39 16.32
N ASP A 22 -20.68 -28.12 16.80
CA ASP A 22 -21.26 -26.76 16.89
C ASP A 22 -20.38 -25.78 17.69
N TRP A 23 -19.72 -26.26 18.75
CA TRP A 23 -18.82 -25.44 19.57
C TRP A 23 -17.64 -24.87 18.76
N SER A 24 -17.13 -25.64 17.78
CA SER A 24 -16.04 -25.21 16.91
C SER A 24 -16.49 -24.10 15.95
N GLN A 25 -17.74 -24.18 15.48
CA GLN A 25 -18.32 -23.17 14.59
C GLN A 25 -18.52 -21.83 15.34
N SER A 26 -19.05 -21.89 16.56
CA SER A 26 -19.20 -20.70 17.41
C SER A 26 -17.86 -20.05 17.74
N LEU A 27 -16.85 -20.86 18.08
CA LEU A 27 -15.50 -20.36 18.38
C LEU A 27 -14.88 -19.67 17.17
N MET A 28 -15.01 -20.24 15.97
CA MET A 28 -14.49 -19.63 14.75
C MET A 28 -15.17 -18.29 14.43
N LYS A 29 -16.50 -18.18 14.60
CA LYS A 29 -17.22 -16.91 14.44
C LYS A 29 -16.75 -15.85 15.43
N ILE A 30 -16.51 -16.22 16.69
CA ILE A 30 -16.02 -15.30 17.72
C ILE A 30 -14.60 -14.81 17.40
N VAL A 31 -13.68 -15.72 17.08
CA VAL A 31 -12.29 -15.36 16.75
C VAL A 31 -12.24 -14.49 15.49
N PHE A 32 -13.07 -14.81 14.47
CA PHE A 32 -13.19 -13.99 13.28
C PHE A 32 -13.76 -12.60 13.58
N GLY A 33 -14.77 -12.50 14.44
CA GLY A 33 -15.33 -11.22 14.89
C GLY A 33 -14.32 -10.35 15.64
N ILE A 34 -13.53 -10.95 16.54
CA ILE A 34 -12.44 -10.25 17.25
C ILE A 34 -11.39 -9.76 16.26
N TYR A 35 -11.00 -10.61 15.30
CA TYR A 35 -10.07 -10.21 14.24
C TYR A 35 -10.57 -9.00 13.46
N GLN A 36 -11.85 -8.99 13.04
CA GLN A 36 -12.44 -7.85 12.33
C GLN A 36 -12.47 -6.59 13.20
N MET A 37 -12.85 -6.71 14.46
CA MET A 37 -12.88 -5.57 15.39
C MET A 37 -11.49 -4.96 15.56
N VAL A 38 -10.46 -5.78 15.81
CA VAL A 38 -9.09 -5.28 16.00
C VAL A 38 -8.56 -4.67 14.71
N THR A 39 -8.71 -5.35 13.57
CA THR A 39 -8.11 -4.87 12.32
C THR A 39 -8.84 -3.66 11.74
N VAL A 40 -10.14 -3.75 11.52
CA VAL A 40 -10.91 -2.70 10.82
C VAL A 40 -11.22 -1.53 11.74
N VAL A 41 -11.63 -1.78 12.99
CA VAL A 41 -12.06 -0.70 13.89
C VAL A 41 -10.87 -0.06 14.61
N VAL A 42 -9.86 -0.83 15.02
CA VAL A 42 -8.72 -0.28 15.77
C VAL A 42 -7.56 0.06 14.84
N LEU A 43 -6.96 -0.94 14.19
CA LEU A 43 -5.70 -0.75 13.47
C LEU A 43 -5.82 0.19 12.27
N ILE A 44 -6.87 0.05 11.44
CA ILE A 44 -7.07 0.95 10.29
C ILE A 44 -7.29 2.40 10.75
N ASN A 45 -8.09 2.63 11.79
CA ASN A 45 -8.32 3.98 12.31
C ASN A 45 -7.04 4.62 12.86
N LEU A 46 -6.21 3.85 13.56
CA LEU A 46 -4.91 4.33 14.03
C LEU A 46 -3.92 4.56 12.88
N LEU A 47 -3.94 3.71 11.84
CA LEU A 47 -3.12 3.90 10.65
C LEU A 47 -3.50 5.18 9.92
N ILE A 48 -4.81 5.44 9.76
CA ILE A 48 -5.30 6.70 9.17
C ILE A 48 -4.83 7.88 10.01
N ALA A 49 -4.91 7.80 11.34
CA ALA A 49 -4.42 8.85 12.23
C ALA A 49 -2.92 9.13 12.06
N MET A 50 -2.09 8.07 12.05
CA MET A 50 -0.64 8.17 11.87
C MET A 50 -0.25 8.70 10.50
N MET A 51 -0.91 8.24 9.44
CA MET A 51 -0.67 8.71 8.08
C MET A 51 -1.11 10.18 7.92
N SER A 52 -2.22 10.60 8.55
CA SER A 52 -2.67 12.00 8.53
C SER A 52 -1.65 12.93 9.21
N ASP A 53 -1.14 12.56 10.38
CA ASP A 53 -0.07 13.32 11.06
C ASP A 53 1.19 13.41 10.20
N THR A 54 1.63 12.25 9.67
CA THR A 54 2.83 12.19 8.83
C THR A 54 2.67 13.00 7.55
N TYR A 55 1.48 12.96 6.94
CA TYR A 55 1.15 13.75 5.76
C TYR A 55 1.23 15.25 6.06
N GLN A 56 0.62 15.72 7.15
CA GLN A 56 0.68 17.14 7.54
C GLN A 56 2.14 17.61 7.76
N ARG A 57 2.96 16.78 8.41
CA ARG A 57 4.38 17.09 8.64
C ARG A 57 5.18 17.18 7.34
N ILE A 58 4.97 16.25 6.40
CA ILE A 58 5.68 16.25 5.11
C ILE A 58 5.19 17.37 4.22
N GLN A 59 3.87 17.63 4.19
CA GLN A 59 3.25 18.68 3.40
C GLN A 59 3.83 20.06 3.72
N ALA A 60 4.18 20.34 4.97
CA ALA A 60 4.82 21.60 5.37
C ALA A 60 6.18 21.86 4.65
N LYS A 61 6.82 20.81 4.13
CA LYS A 61 8.12 20.89 3.41
C LYS A 61 8.03 20.47 1.94
N SER A 62 6.85 20.10 1.44
CA SER A 62 6.68 19.47 0.12
C SER A 62 7.21 20.32 -1.03
N ASP A 63 7.01 21.64 -0.99
CA ASP A 63 7.44 22.55 -2.05
C ASP A 63 8.97 22.60 -2.18
N THR A 64 9.67 22.56 -1.05
CA THR A 64 11.14 22.61 -1.03
C THR A 64 11.72 21.29 -1.52
N GLU A 65 11.16 20.16 -1.07
CA GLU A 65 11.57 18.83 -1.50
C GLU A 65 11.27 18.60 -2.98
N TRP A 66 10.10 19.03 -3.46
CA TRP A 66 9.72 18.98 -4.87
C TRP A 66 10.69 19.79 -5.74
N LYS A 67 10.97 21.04 -5.37
CA LYS A 67 11.92 21.90 -6.12
C LYS A 67 13.33 21.33 -6.11
N PHE A 68 13.76 20.72 -5.00
CA PHE A 68 15.05 20.03 -4.93
C PHE A 68 15.09 18.80 -5.86
N GLY A 69 14.03 17.99 -5.86
CA GLY A 69 13.88 16.86 -6.78
C GLY A 69 13.89 17.29 -8.24
N LEU A 70 13.19 18.37 -8.56
CA LEU A 70 13.17 18.97 -9.89
C LEU A 70 14.56 19.48 -10.31
N ALA A 71 15.27 20.19 -9.43
CA ALA A 71 16.63 20.66 -9.72
C ALA A 71 17.60 19.49 -9.98
N LYS A 72 17.47 18.40 -9.21
CA LYS A 72 18.25 17.16 -9.42
C LYS A 72 17.90 16.50 -10.75
N LEU A 73 16.62 16.47 -11.12
CA LEU A 73 16.17 15.93 -12.41
C LEU A 73 16.75 16.73 -13.58
N ILE A 74 16.64 18.07 -13.55
CA ILE A 74 17.17 18.96 -14.59
C ILE A 74 18.69 18.79 -14.72
N ARG A 75 19.41 18.76 -13.59
CA ARG A 75 20.86 18.52 -13.58
C ARG A 75 21.23 17.18 -14.22
N ASN A 76 20.47 16.13 -13.94
CA ASN A 76 20.72 14.80 -14.49
C ASN A 76 20.42 14.74 -15.99
N MET A 77 19.33 15.36 -16.45
CA MET A 77 19.00 15.49 -17.86
C MET A 77 20.08 16.27 -18.62
N SER A 78 20.59 17.37 -18.07
CA SER A 78 21.68 18.14 -18.69
C SER A 78 23.01 17.38 -18.81
N ARG A 79 23.24 16.35 -17.98
CA ARG A 79 24.46 15.53 -18.00
C ARG A 79 24.33 14.25 -18.82
N THR A 80 23.10 13.88 -19.18
CA THR A 80 22.81 12.67 -19.95
C THR A 80 22.72 13.02 -21.42
N SER A 81 23.16 12.13 -22.31
CA SER A 81 23.03 12.29 -23.76
C SER A 81 21.59 12.65 -24.13
N GLY A 82 21.39 13.70 -24.93
CA GLY A 82 20.05 14.15 -25.35
C GLY A 82 19.31 13.16 -26.27
N THR A 83 19.88 11.98 -26.51
CA THR A 83 19.26 10.90 -27.26
C THR A 83 18.36 10.08 -26.34
N PRO A 84 17.04 10.06 -26.59
CA PRO A 84 16.13 9.29 -25.75
C PRO A 84 16.42 7.79 -25.87
N SER A 85 16.15 7.02 -24.82
CA SER A 85 16.10 5.56 -24.94
C SER A 85 14.93 5.18 -25.85
N PRO A 86 15.08 4.23 -26.82
CA PRO A 86 16.20 3.33 -27.07
C PRO A 86 17.26 3.83 -28.08
N LEU A 87 17.05 5.00 -28.70
CA LEU A 87 17.94 5.55 -29.74
C LEU A 87 19.39 5.77 -29.25
N ASN A 88 19.59 5.98 -27.94
CA ASN A 88 20.91 6.02 -27.30
C ASN A 88 21.75 4.76 -27.56
N LEU A 89 21.14 3.58 -27.71
CA LEU A 89 21.85 2.33 -27.98
C LEU A 89 22.45 2.31 -29.38
N LEU A 90 21.72 2.79 -30.38
CA LEU A 90 22.22 2.86 -31.76
C LEU A 90 23.37 3.86 -31.88
N VAL A 91 23.23 5.03 -31.23
CA VAL A 91 24.29 6.04 -31.23
C VAL A 91 25.56 5.57 -30.52
N LYS A 92 25.44 4.82 -29.41
CA LYS A 92 26.59 4.20 -28.70
C LYS A 92 27.24 3.03 -29.43
N ILE A 93 26.54 2.39 -30.38
CA ILE A 93 27.09 1.29 -31.19
C ILE A 93 27.79 1.84 -32.44
N ILE A 94 27.31 2.97 -32.97
CA ILE A 94 27.80 3.60 -34.21
C ILE A 94 29.01 4.53 -33.95
N VAL A 95 29.13 5.13 -32.76
CA VAL A 95 30.24 5.99 -32.31
C VAL A 95 31.14 5.24 -31.35
#